data_AF-A0A8H4ACG6-F1
#
_entry.id   AF-A0A8H4ACG6-F1
#
_cell.length_a   1.000
_cell.length_b   1.000
_cell.length_c   1.000
_cell.angle_alpha   90.00
_cell.angle_beta   90.00
_cell.angle_gamma   90.00
#
_symmetry.space_group_name_H-M   'P 1'
#
loop_
_entity.id
_entity.type
_entity.pdbx_description
1 polymer ?
#
loop_
_entity_poly.entity_id
_entity_poly.type
_entity_poly.pdbx_seq_one_letter_code
_entity_poly.pdbx_strand_id
1 'polypeptide(L)'
;MLTIINLLVEYITRFERILKTPLSIAFSIHLYQTLWVYCISLPFQLVASVGWLTIIIVFFVSFILFGVERIATEVPNPFGYDDSHWVSDVENKNITIQSTEDEGVNNEVHG
;
A
#
# COMPACT_ATOMS: atom_id res chain seq x y z
N MET A 1 10.22 39.39 17.54
CA MET A 1 10.93 38.88 16.34
C MET A 1 11.44 37.45 16.56
N LEU A 2 12.23 37.18 17.61
CA LEU A 2 12.71 35.83 17.96
C LEU A 2 11.60 34.77 18.19
N THR A 3 10.48 35.16 18.79
CA THR A 3 9.35 34.26 19.06
C THR A 3 8.76 33.64 17.80
N ILE A 4 8.68 34.39 16.70
CA ILE A 4 8.11 33.90 15.43
C ILE A 4 9.04 32.85 14.79
N ILE A 5 10.36 33.06 14.90
CA ILE A 5 11.36 32.12 14.38
C ILE A 5 11.31 30.81 15.16
N ASN A 6 11.25 30.87 16.49
CA ASN A 6 11.11 29.67 17.33
C ASN A 6 9.83 28.89 16.99
N LEU A 7 8.71 29.59 16.79
CA LEU A 7 7.46 28.96 16.36
C LEU A 7 7.58 28.29 14.97
N LEU A 8 8.22 28.96 14.00
CA LEU A 8 8.41 28.39 12.66
C LEU A 8 9.27 27.11 12.70
N VAL A 9 10.33 27.11 13.51
CA VAL A 9 11.17 25.92 13.73
C VAL A 9 10.36 24.78 14.35
N GLU A 10 9.54 25.06 15.38
CA GLU A 10 8.67 24.06 16.00
C GLU A 10 7.67 23.44 15.00
N TYR A 11 7.08 24.26 14.12
CA TYR A 11 6.19 23.76 13.07
C TYR A 11 6.92 22.87 12.06
N ILE A 12 8.11 23.27 11.60
CA ILE A 12 8.92 22.46 10.65
C ILE A 12 9.30 21.12 11.28
N THR A 13 9.75 21.11 12.54
CA THR A 13 10.07 19.86 13.26
C THR A 13 8.84 18.95 13.41
N ARG A 14 7.66 19.52 13.63
CA ARG A 14 6.40 18.77 13.67
C ARG A 14 6.05 18.16 12.32
N PHE A 15 6.17 18.91 11.23
CA PHE A 15 5.92 18.40 9.88
C PHE A 15 6.93 17.33 9.47
N GLU A 16 8.22 17.49 9.81
CA GLU A 16 9.25 16.48 9.53
C GLU A 16 8.96 15.13 10.22
N ARG A 17 8.41 15.15 11.44
CA ARG A 17 7.98 13.91 12.13
C ARG A 17 6.78 13.25 11.48
N ILE A 18 5.80 14.03 11.01
CA ILE A 18 4.60 13.54 10.31
C ILE A 18 4.99 12.99 8.93
N LEU A 19 5.95 13.62 8.26
CA LEU A 19 6.52 13.13 7.00
C LEU A 19 7.28 11.82 7.19
N LYS A 20 7.96 11.65 8.32
CA LYS A 20 8.75 10.45 8.65
C LYS A 20 7.96 9.33 9.31
N THR A 21 6.63 9.44 9.46
CA THR A 21 5.81 8.28 9.87
C THR A 21 5.47 7.45 8.64
N PRO A 22 6.21 6.36 8.34
CA PRO A 22 5.80 5.46 7.28
C PRO A 22 4.47 4.82 7.67
N LEU A 23 3.49 4.87 6.76
CA LEU A 23 2.28 4.06 6.90
C LEU A 23 2.70 2.59 6.92
N SER A 24 2.36 1.86 7.99
CA SER A 24 2.78 0.46 8.12
C SER A 24 2.18 -0.39 7.01
N ILE A 25 3.00 -1.21 6.36
CA ILE A 25 2.56 -2.19 5.33
C ILE A 25 1.47 -3.12 5.87
N ALA A 26 1.49 -3.42 7.18
CA ALA A 26 0.47 -4.23 7.83
C ALA A 26 -0.93 -3.60 7.77
N PHE A 27 -1.02 -2.25 7.78
CA PHE A 27 -2.30 -1.55 7.68
C PHE A 27 -2.97 -1.82 6.33
N SER A 28 -2.22 -1.70 5.23
CA SER A 28 -2.74 -1.96 3.89
C SER A 28 -3.25 -3.40 3.76
N ILE A 29 -2.49 -4.38 4.25
CA ILE A 29 -2.88 -5.80 4.22
C ILE A 29 -4.18 -6.04 5.02
N HIS A 30 -4.29 -5.47 6.22
CA HIS A 30 -5.50 -5.60 7.03
C HIS A 30 -6.72 -4.91 6.42
N LEU A 31 -6.52 -3.79 5.71
CA LEU A 31 -7.58 -3.09 4.98
C LEU A 31 -8.17 -3.97 3.87
N TYR A 32 -7.32 -4.63 3.08
CA TYR A 32 -7.77 -5.61 2.08
C TYR A 32 -8.53 -6.79 2.70
N GLN A 33 -8.00 -7.36 3.78
CA GLN A 33 -8.64 -8.49 4.47
C GLN A 33 -10.04 -8.11 4.97
N THR A 34 -10.19 -6.93 5.56
CA THR A 34 -11.48 -6.45 6.08
C THR A 34 -12.48 -6.18 4.96
N LEU A 35 -12.05 -5.61 3.84
CA LEU A 35 -12.89 -5.38 2.66
C LEU A 35 -13.43 -6.68 2.06
N TRP A 36 -12.56 -7.68 1.91
CA TRP A 36 -12.96 -8.99 1.41
C TRP A 36 -14.01 -9.65 2.30
N VAL A 37 -13.80 -9.63 3.62
CA VAL A 37 -14.78 -10.15 4.58
C VAL A 37 -16.10 -9.38 4.48
N TYR A 38 -16.04 -8.05 4.36
CA TYR A 38 -17.23 -7.22 4.24
C TYR A 38 -18.04 -7.53 2.98
N CYS A 39 -17.38 -7.62 1.81
CA CYS A 39 -18.02 -7.94 0.54
C CYS A 39 -18.69 -9.32 0.53
N ILE A 40 -18.12 -10.31 1.23
CA ILE A 40 -18.71 -11.66 1.35
C ILE A 40 -19.89 -11.68 2.33
N SER A 41 -19.83 -10.89 3.40
CA SER A 41 -20.92 -10.82 4.39
C SER A 41 -22.16 -10.07 3.87
N LEU A 42 -21.95 -9.05 3.02
CA LEU A 42 -23.00 -8.19 2.48
C LEU A 42 -24.17 -8.93 1.80
N PRO A 43 -23.96 -9.89 0.87
CA PRO A 43 -25.06 -10.62 0.25
C PRO A 43 -25.86 -11.45 1.26
N PHE A 44 -25.22 -11.99 2.30
CA PHE A 44 -25.91 -12.75 3.35
C PHE A 44 -26.86 -11.86 4.17
N GLN A 45 -26.43 -10.63 4.46
CA GLN A 45 -27.25 -9.67 5.19
C GLN A 45 -28.42 -9.14 4.33
N LEU A 46 -28.19 -8.93 3.03
CA LEU A 46 -29.16 -8.25 2.16
C LEU A 46 -30.16 -9.20 1.48
N VAL A 47 -29.78 -10.46 1.23
CA VAL A 47 -30.65 -11.46 0.58
C VAL A 47 -31.95 -11.71 1.36
N ALA A 48 -31.90 -11.62 2.69
CA ALA A 48 -33.06 -11.79 3.56
C ALA A 48 -34.12 -10.70 3.38
N SER A 49 -33.73 -9.51 2.88
CA SER A 49 -34.61 -8.35 2.72
C SER A 49 -35.09 -8.17 1.28
N VAL A 50 -34.21 -8.26 0.28
CA VAL A 50 -34.46 -7.73 -1.07
C VAL A 50 -34.41 -8.81 -2.17
N GLY A 51 -34.06 -10.06 -1.83
CA GLY A 51 -34.04 -11.17 -2.79
C GLY A 51 -33.13 -10.90 -4.00
N TRP A 52 -33.67 -10.98 -5.22
CA TRP A 52 -32.91 -10.88 -6.48
C TRP A 52 -32.24 -9.52 -6.73
N LEU A 53 -32.77 -8.41 -6.20
CA LEU A 53 -32.14 -7.09 -6.34
C LEU A 53 -30.81 -6.97 -5.57
N THR A 54 -30.55 -7.91 -4.66
CA THR A 54 -29.30 -7.99 -3.89
C THR A 54 -28.07 -7.99 -4.79
N ILE A 55 -28.11 -8.65 -5.96
CA ILE A 55 -26.96 -8.75 -6.86
C ILE A 55 -26.53 -7.37 -7.38
N ILE A 56 -27.48 -6.55 -7.81
CA ILE A 56 -27.21 -5.21 -8.36
C ILE A 56 -26.66 -4.29 -7.27
N ILE A 57 -27.24 -4.36 -6.07
CA ILE A 57 -26.84 -3.51 -4.94
C ILE A 57 -25.45 -3.92 -4.44
N VAL A 58 -25.20 -5.21 -4.24
CA VAL A 58 -23.88 -5.72 -3.82
C VAL A 58 -22.81 -5.35 -4.83
N PHE A 59 -23.10 -5.43 -6.13
CA PHE A 59 -22.17 -5.02 -7.19
C PHE A 59 -21.79 -3.54 -7.08
N PHE A 60 -22.79 -2.65 -6.92
CA PHE A 60 -22.54 -1.22 -6.83
C PHE A 60 -21.78 -0.84 -5.55
N VAL A 61 -22.14 -1.43 -4.42
CA VAL A 61 -21.45 -1.19 -3.13
C VAL A 61 -20.01 -1.69 -3.18
N SER A 62 -19.78 -2.89 -3.72
CA SER A 62 -18.43 -3.45 -3.88
C SER A 62 -17.60 -2.56 -4.80
N PHE A 63 -18.16 -2.08 -5.90
CA PHE A 63 -17.48 -1.16 -6.82
C PHE A 63 -17.00 0.12 -6.12
N ILE A 64 -17.85 0.74 -5.30
CA ILE A 64 -17.48 1.94 -4.53
C ILE A 64 -16.38 1.61 -3.51
N LEU A 65 -16.53 0.52 -2.77
CA LEU A 65 -15.59 0.14 -1.71
C LEU A 65 -14.20 -0.21 -2.24
N PHE A 66 -14.12 -0.97 -3.34
CA PHE A 66 -12.86 -1.22 -4.03
C PHE A 66 -12.28 0.06 -4.66
N GLY A 67 -13.12 0.97 -5.16
CA GLY A 67 -12.65 2.27 -5.63
C GLY A 67 -11.99 3.10 -4.54
N VAL A 68 -12.61 3.16 -3.35
CA VAL A 68 -12.05 3.85 -2.18
C VAL A 68 -10.75 3.20 -1.69
N GLU A 69 -10.67 1.87 -1.72
CA GLU A 69 -9.47 1.13 -1.37
C GLU A 69 -8.27 1.51 -2.25
N ARG A 70 -8.47 1.56 -3.57
CA ARG A 70 -7.43 2.00 -4.50
C ARG A 70 -6.94 3.41 -4.21
N ILE A 71 -7.88 4.33 -4.00
CA ILE A 71 -7.54 5.72 -3.62
C ILE A 71 -6.76 5.73 -2.30
N ALA A 72 -7.16 4.91 -1.31
CA ALA A 72 -6.47 4.84 -0.02
C ALA A 72 -5.04 4.33 -0.15
N THR A 73 -4.76 3.43 -1.10
CA THR A 73 -3.39 2.97 -1.38
C THR A 73 -2.53 3.97 -2.15
N GLU A 74 -3.16 4.89 -2.89
CA GLU A 74 -2.50 5.96 -3.65
C GLU A 74 -2.19 7.21 -2.81
N VAL A 75 -2.49 7.21 -1.51
CA VAL A 75 -2.05 8.28 -0.59
C VAL A 75 -0.76 7.91 0.18
N PRO A 76 0.37 7.52 -0.44
CA PRO A 76 1.64 7.56 0.25
C PRO A 76 2.32 8.90 -0.05
N ASN A 77 2.25 9.81 0.93
CA ASN A 77 2.99 11.07 1.01
C ASN A 77 2.55 12.21 0.04
N PRO A 78 1.75 13.19 0.53
CA PRO A 78 1.35 14.37 -0.27
C PRO A 78 2.52 15.32 -0.64
N PHE A 79 3.74 15.02 -0.18
CA PHE A 79 4.97 15.76 -0.48
C PHE A 79 6.05 14.88 -1.16
N GLY A 80 5.72 13.64 -1.52
CA GLY A 80 6.63 12.73 -2.20
C GLY A 80 6.83 13.14 -3.66
N TYR A 81 8.06 13.49 -4.01
CA TYR A 81 8.53 13.44 -5.40
C TYR A 81 9.14 12.05 -5.61
N ASP A 82 8.37 11.11 -6.18
CA ASP A 82 8.79 10.03 -7.09
C ASP A 82 7.64 9.00 -7.21
N ASP A 83 7.19 8.83 -8.45
CA ASP A 83 6.16 7.91 -8.92
C ASP A 83 6.61 6.44 -9.01
N SER A 84 7.83 6.04 -8.61
CA SER A 84 8.35 4.70 -8.91
C SER A 84 8.25 3.68 -7.77
N HIS A 85 7.03 3.29 -7.39
CA HIS A 85 6.78 2.15 -6.49
C HIS A 85 7.09 0.76 -7.09
N TRP A 86 7.53 0.67 -8.35
CA TRP A 86 7.72 -0.61 -9.07
C TRP A 86 9.20 -1.01 -9.27
N VAL A 87 10.18 -0.23 -8.78
CA VAL A 87 11.62 -0.49 -9.01
C VAL A 87 12.36 -1.13 -7.84
N SER A 88 11.85 -1.10 -6.60
CA SER A 88 12.58 -1.70 -5.46
C SER A 88 12.50 -3.23 -5.38
N ASP A 89 11.42 -3.82 -5.91
CA ASP A 89 11.20 -5.27 -5.79
C ASP A 89 11.90 -6.06 -6.92
N VAL A 90 12.14 -5.40 -8.06
CA VAL A 90 12.88 -5.98 -9.20
C VAL A 90 14.40 -5.94 -8.96
N GLU A 91 14.90 -4.89 -8.29
CA GLU A 91 16.30 -4.73 -7.86
C GLU A 91 16.73 -5.73 -6.75
N ASN A 92 15.78 -6.37 -6.05
CA ASN A 92 16.14 -7.41 -5.07
C ASN A 92 16.32 -8.79 -5.76
N LYS A 93 15.55 -9.03 -6.82
CA LYS A 93 15.53 -10.32 -7.52
C LYS A 93 16.73 -10.51 -8.45
N ASN A 94 17.21 -9.45 -9.09
CA ASN A 94 18.40 -9.47 -9.95
C ASN A 94 19.70 -9.67 -9.14
N ILE A 95 19.81 -9.13 -7.91
CA ILE A 95 20.96 -9.34 -7.02
C ILE A 95 21.06 -10.82 -6.57
N THR A 96 19.93 -11.49 -6.33
CA THR A 96 19.91 -12.91 -5.92
C THR A 96 20.35 -13.85 -7.06
N ILE A 97 20.01 -13.51 -8.32
CA ILE A 97 20.40 -14.33 -9.48
C ILE A 97 21.89 -14.18 -9.77
N GLN A 98 22.47 -12.97 -9.64
CA GLN A 98 23.92 -12.79 -9.82
C GLN A 98 24.75 -13.53 -8.77
N SER A 99 24.33 -13.57 -7.50
CA SER A 99 25.02 -14.39 -6.49
C SER A 99 24.96 -15.91 -6.75
N THR A 100 24.05 -16.39 -7.60
CA THR A 100 23.99 -17.83 -7.98
C THR A 100 24.82 -18.12 -9.23
N GLU A 101 25.04 -17.12 -10.10
CA GLU A 101 25.81 -17.28 -11.36
C GLU A 101 27.33 -17.23 -11.13
N ASP A 102 27.80 -16.51 -10.10
CA ASP A 102 29.22 -16.47 -9.72
C ASP A 102 29.75 -17.77 -9.07
N GLU A 103 28.87 -18.65 -8.55
CA GLU A 103 29.28 -19.99 -8.08
C GLU A 103 29.38 -21.02 -9.21
N GLY A 104 28.69 -20.81 -10.34
CA GLY A 104 28.77 -21.69 -11.51
C GLY A 104 30.08 -21.53 -12.29
N VAL A 105 30.60 -20.30 -12.40
CA VAL A 105 31.81 -19.99 -13.18
C VAL A 105 33.09 -20.41 -12.47
N ASN A 106 33.14 -20.41 -11.13
CA ASN A 106 34.34 -20.80 -10.38
C ASN A 106 34.63 -22.32 -10.40
N ASN A 107 33.69 -23.16 -10.85
CA ASN A 107 33.92 -24.61 -11.02
C ASN A 107 34.38 -25.02 -12.42
N GLU A 108 34.41 -24.10 -13.40
CA GLU A 108 34.97 -24.38 -14.74
C GLU A 108 36.44 -23.94 -14.89
N VAL A 109 37.00 -23.23 -13.91
CA VAL A 109 38.42 -22.78 -13.90
C VAL A 109 39.39 -23.87 -13.38
N HIS A 110 38.99 -25.15 -13.37
CA HIS A 110 39.81 -26.29 -12.89
C HIS A 110 39.80 -27.53 -13.80
N GLY A 111 39.58 -27.35 -15.11
CA GLY A 111 39.67 -28.42 -16.12
C GLY A 111 40.81 -28.23 -17.12
#